data_AF-A0A1Z8Q702-F1
#
_entry.id   AF-A0A1Z8Q702-F1
#
_cell.length_a   1.000
_cell.length_b   1.000
_cell.length_c   1.000
_cell.angle_alpha   90.00
_cell.angle_beta   90.00
_cell.angle_gamma   90.00
#
_symmetry.space_group_name_H-M   'P 1'
#
loop_
_entity.id
_entity.type
_entity.pdbx_description
1 polymer ?
#
loop_
_entity_poly.entity_id
_entity_poly.type
_entity_poly.pdbx_seq_one_letter_code
_entity_poly.pdbx_strand_id
1 'polypeptide(L)'
;MSILLGTAQPDELLDPDLSPQDLAFRLFHEDGVRVFDARPLHFECPCSGDRVRNMLTGLPEEDQREMQREEKIEVRCEFCNALYQFSPVEIFGDTASDIKGDMNGDR
;
A
#
# COMPACT_ATOMS: atom_id res chain seq x y z
N MET A 1 -26.30 27.01 -5.66
CA MET A 1 -25.92 26.06 -4.59
C MET A 1 -24.41 26.05 -4.27
N SER A 2 -23.68 27.17 -4.44
CA SER A 2 -22.24 27.27 -4.11
C SER A 2 -21.94 28.39 -3.10
N ILE A 3 -22.83 29.38 -2.98
CA ILE A 3 -22.66 30.57 -2.13
C ILE A 3 -22.59 30.18 -0.65
N LEU A 4 -23.49 29.31 -0.17
CA LEU A 4 -23.53 28.89 1.25
C LEU A 4 -22.33 28.00 1.61
N LEU A 5 -21.98 27.03 0.77
CA LEU A 5 -20.79 26.21 1.02
C LEU A 5 -19.51 27.06 1.05
N GLY A 6 -19.46 28.13 0.25
CA GLY A 6 -18.34 29.08 0.23
C GLY A 6 -18.22 29.96 1.48
N THR A 7 -19.19 29.95 2.40
CA THR A 7 -19.07 30.67 3.69
C THR A 7 -18.51 29.81 4.82
N ALA A 8 -18.31 28.51 4.59
CA ALA A 8 -17.65 27.61 5.53
C ALA A 8 -16.20 28.05 5.75
N GLN A 9 -15.79 28.20 7.01
CA GLN A 9 -14.44 28.56 7.38
C GLN A 9 -13.56 27.31 7.52
N PRO A 10 -12.25 27.40 7.26
CA PRO A 10 -11.33 26.27 7.37
C PRO A 10 -11.28 25.64 8.78
N ASP A 11 -11.42 26.46 9.82
CA ASP A 11 -11.48 26.01 11.21
C ASP A 11 -12.75 25.18 11.47
N GLU A 12 -13.92 25.59 10.95
CA GLU A 12 -15.17 24.82 11.05
C GLU A 12 -15.07 23.42 10.42
N LEU A 13 -14.19 23.23 9.42
CA LEU A 13 -14.02 21.95 8.72
C LEU A 13 -13.14 20.96 9.49
N LEU A 14 -12.30 21.45 10.41
CA LEU A 14 -11.32 20.67 11.15
C LEU A 14 -11.60 20.68 12.67
N ASP A 15 -12.64 21.39 13.11
CA ASP A 15 -13.05 21.48 14.51
C ASP A 15 -13.63 20.14 15.00
N PRO A 16 -13.00 19.48 15.99
CA PRO A 16 -13.49 18.22 16.54
C PRO A 16 -14.81 18.36 17.31
N ASP A 17 -15.16 19.57 17.79
CA ASP A 17 -16.38 19.85 18.54
C ASP A 17 -17.57 20.17 17.61
N LEU A 18 -17.32 20.43 16.33
CA LEU A 18 -18.34 20.67 15.31
C LEU A 18 -18.51 19.44 14.42
N SER A 19 -19.63 18.72 14.57
CA SER A 19 -19.91 17.58 13.71
C SER A 19 -20.19 18.03 12.26
N PRO A 20 -19.84 17.23 11.24
CA PRO A 20 -20.22 17.51 9.85
C PRO A 20 -21.73 17.71 9.65
N GLN A 21 -22.54 17.03 10.47
CA GLN A 21 -23.99 17.16 10.49
C GLN A 21 -24.46 18.54 10.96
N ASP A 22 -23.86 19.03 12.04
CA ASP A 22 -24.17 20.34 12.60
C ASP A 22 -23.71 21.47 11.68
N LEU A 23 -22.54 21.31 11.05
CA LEU A 23 -22.06 22.23 10.01
C LEU A 23 -23.00 22.26 8.81
N ALA A 24 -23.45 21.10 8.32
CA ALA A 24 -24.42 21.02 7.23
C ALA A 24 -25.75 21.68 7.61
N PHE A 25 -26.24 21.46 8.84
CA PHE A 25 -27.45 22.09 9.34
C PHE A 25 -27.29 23.61 9.40
N ARG A 26 -26.20 24.13 9.98
CA ARG A 26 -25.91 25.58 10.01
C ARG A 26 -25.98 26.20 8.62
N LEU A 27 -25.37 25.55 7.62
CA LEU A 27 -25.28 26.06 6.26
C LEU A 27 -26.59 25.98 5.48
N PHE A 28 -27.44 24.97 5.71
CA PHE A 28 -28.61 24.67 4.86
C PHE A 28 -29.91 24.49 5.65
N HIS A 29 -30.04 25.08 6.84
CA HIS A 29 -31.22 24.96 7.69
C HIS A 29 -32.53 25.40 7.01
N GLU A 30 -32.49 26.31 6.04
CA GLU A 30 -33.66 26.83 5.32
C GLU A 30 -34.31 25.79 4.39
N ASP A 31 -33.50 24.96 3.72
CA ASP A 31 -33.96 23.96 2.74
C ASP A 31 -34.20 22.56 3.36
N GLY A 32 -33.77 22.38 4.61
CA GLY A 32 -33.79 21.11 5.33
C GLY A 32 -32.61 20.22 4.97
N VAL A 33 -32.03 19.57 6.00
CA VAL A 33 -30.86 18.69 5.85
C VAL A 33 -31.23 17.26 6.18
N ARG A 34 -30.85 16.34 5.28
CA ARG A 34 -30.90 14.90 5.53
C ARG A 34 -29.49 14.33 5.56
N VAL A 35 -29.15 13.72 6.69
CA VAL A 35 -27.85 13.10 6.94
C VAL A 35 -27.93 11.59 6.69
N PHE A 36 -26.84 11.01 6.20
CA PHE A 36 -26.64 9.57 6.08
C PHE A 36 -25.59 9.08 7.07
N ASP A 37 -25.53 7.77 7.27
CA ASP A 37 -24.53 7.15 8.12
C ASP A 37 -23.10 7.51 7.66
N ALA A 38 -22.27 7.85 8.64
CA ALA A 38 -20.87 8.14 8.38
C ALA A 38 -20.15 6.88 7.91
N ARG A 39 -19.30 7.04 6.90
CA ARG A 39 -18.38 5.98 6.49
C ARG A 39 -17.05 6.20 7.23
N PRO A 40 -16.60 5.24 8.06
CA PRO A 40 -15.31 5.38 8.71
C PRO A 40 -14.21 5.41 7.65
N LEU A 41 -13.26 6.32 7.83
CA LEU A 41 -12.04 6.38 7.03
C LEU A 41 -10.92 5.78 7.87
N HIS A 42 -10.25 4.78 7.31
CA HIS A 42 -9.05 4.20 7.89
C HIS A 42 -7.93 4.20 6.86
N PHE A 43 -6.70 4.29 7.33
CA PHE A 43 -5.54 4.09 6.48
C PHE A 43 -5.43 2.61 6.10
N GLU A 44 -5.31 2.32 4.81
CA GLU A 44 -5.11 0.97 4.30
C GLU A 44 -4.10 0.97 3.16
N CYS A 45 -3.09 0.11 3.24
CA CYS A 45 -2.13 -0.11 2.17
C CYS A 45 -2.23 -1.56 1.71
N PRO A 46 -2.36 -1.81 0.39
CA PRO A 46 -2.58 -3.16 -0.10
C PRO A 46 -1.28 -3.97 -0.21
N CYS A 47 -0.13 -3.43 0.20
CA CYS A 47 1.12 -4.18 0.22
C CYS A 47 1.03 -5.35 1.22
N SER A 48 1.67 -6.46 0.88
CA SER A 48 1.81 -7.61 1.78
C SER A 48 3.13 -8.30 1.50
N GLY A 49 3.59 -9.13 2.44
CA GLY A 49 4.80 -9.93 2.27
C GLY A 49 4.74 -10.81 1.02
N ASP A 50 3.58 -11.42 0.74
CA ASP A 50 3.37 -12.25 -0.45
C ASP A 50 3.49 -11.45 -1.75
N ARG A 51 2.93 -10.23 -1.78
CA ARG A 51 3.05 -9.36 -2.97
C ARG A 51 4.50 -8.94 -3.21
N VAL A 52 5.23 -8.64 -2.14
CA VAL A 52 6.66 -8.28 -2.23
C VAL A 52 7.48 -9.49 -2.68
N ARG A 53 7.21 -10.69 -2.13
CA ARG A 53 7.84 -11.94 -2.57
C ARG A 53 7.62 -12.18 -4.06
N ASN A 54 6.36 -12.10 -4.52
CA ASN A 54 6.01 -12.30 -5.93
C ASN A 54 6.70 -11.28 -6.85
N MET A 55 6.85 -10.03 -6.39
CA MET A 55 7.61 -9.00 -7.09
C MET A 55 9.09 -9.41 -7.22
N LEU A 56 9.73 -9.84 -6.13
CA LEU A 56 11.14 -10.23 -6.12
C LEU A 56 11.41 -11.45 -7.03
N THR A 57 10.51 -12.45 -7.04
CA THR A 57 10.62 -13.62 -7.93
C THR A 57 10.33 -13.31 -9.40
N GLY A 58 9.72 -12.15 -9.69
CA GLY A 58 9.43 -11.69 -11.05
C GLY A 58 10.55 -10.87 -11.69
N LEU A 59 11.62 -10.56 -10.95
CA LEU A 59 12.77 -9.82 -11.47
C LEU A 59 13.61 -10.67 -12.44
N PRO A 60 14.43 -10.06 -13.32
CA PRO A 60 15.37 -10.79 -14.17
C PRO A 60 16.30 -11.72 -13.37
N GLU A 61 16.70 -12.85 -13.97
CA GLU A 61 17.57 -13.82 -13.29
C GLU A 61 18.91 -13.24 -12.82
N GLU A 62 19.43 -12.22 -13.52
CA GLU A 62 20.66 -11.53 -13.12
C GLU A 62 20.49 -10.84 -11.76
N ASP A 63 19.43 -10.04 -11.60
CA ASP A 63 19.07 -9.39 -10.34
C ASP A 63 18.79 -10.41 -9.24
N GLN A 64 18.12 -11.53 -9.56
CA GLN A 64 17.91 -12.63 -8.61
C GLN A 64 19.21 -13.27 -8.15
N ARG A 65 20.18 -13.47 -9.06
CA ARG A 65 21.52 -14.01 -8.73
C ARG A 65 22.35 -13.03 -7.92
N GLU A 66 22.16 -11.73 -8.10
CA GLU A 66 22.78 -10.70 -7.26
C GLU A 66 22.21 -10.74 -5.84
N MET A 67 20.89 -10.71 -5.71
CA MET A 67 20.22 -10.77 -4.40
C MET A 67 20.49 -12.08 -3.65
N GLN A 68 20.72 -13.21 -4.34
CA GLN A 68 21.10 -14.48 -3.72
C GLN A 68 22.48 -14.45 -3.02
N ARG A 69 23.35 -13.51 -3.39
CA ARG A 69 24.68 -13.35 -2.75
C ARG A 69 24.65 -12.50 -1.49
N GLU A 70 23.55 -11.79 -1.25
CA GLU A 70 23.36 -10.97 -0.06
C GLU A 70 22.93 -11.82 1.14
N GLU A 71 23.23 -11.38 2.36
CA GLU A 71 22.74 -12.05 3.57
C GLU A 71 21.24 -11.81 3.78
N LYS A 72 20.72 -10.68 3.27
CA LYS A 72 19.37 -10.21 3.55
C LYS A 72 18.88 -9.26 2.46
N ILE A 73 17.59 -9.38 2.13
CA ILE A 73 16.89 -8.50 1.19
C ILE A 73 15.92 -7.62 1.98
N GLU A 74 16.05 -6.30 1.83
CA GLU A 74 15.16 -5.33 2.47
C GLU A 74 14.36 -4.56 1.41
N VAL A 75 13.03 -4.56 1.56
CA VAL A 75 12.13 -3.83 0.68
C VAL A 75 11.30 -2.85 1.50
N ARG A 76 11.35 -1.58 1.12
CA ARG A 76 10.54 -0.51 1.69
C ARG A 76 9.36 -0.21 0.76
N CYS A 77 8.15 -0.22 1.28
CA CYS A 77 6.98 0.23 0.53
C CYS A 77 6.93 1.76 0.48
N GLU A 78 7.00 2.35 -0.70
CA GLU A 78 6.97 3.81 -0.88
C GLU A 78 5.60 4.47 -0.56
N PHE A 79 4.56 3.68 -0.26
CA PHE A 79 3.23 4.20 0.09
C PHE A 79 3.00 4.25 1.60
N CYS A 80 3.25 3.14 2.30
CA CYS A 80 3.00 3.01 3.74
C CYS A 80 4.27 2.96 4.59
N ASN A 81 5.44 3.00 3.95
CA ASN A 81 6.75 2.91 4.59
C ASN A 81 7.00 1.60 5.36
N ALA A 82 6.19 0.56 5.13
CA ALA A 82 6.41 -0.76 5.69
C ALA A 82 7.76 -1.34 5.20
N LEU A 83 8.48 -1.98 6.11
CA LEU A 83 9.75 -2.64 5.84
C LEU A 83 9.55 -4.16 5.84
N TYR A 84 9.82 -4.78 4.69
CA TYR A 84 9.82 -6.23 4.53
C TYR A 84 11.24 -6.73 4.46
N GLN A 85 11.53 -7.79 5.20
CA GLN A 85 12.86 -8.36 5.32
C GLN A 85 12.78 -9.85 5.05
N PHE A 86 13.61 -10.32 4.13
CA PHE A 86 13.65 -11.73 3.73
C PHE A 86 15.10 -12.20 3.64
N SER A 87 15.32 -13.48 3.89
CA SER A 87 16.54 -14.16 3.45
C SER A 87 16.40 -14.57 1.98
N PRO A 88 17.50 -14.67 1.22
CA PRO A 88 17.41 -15.11 -0.16
C PRO A 88 16.84 -16.53 -0.30
N VAL A 89 17.14 -17.42 0.66
CA VAL A 89 16.60 -18.79 0.70
C VAL A 89 15.07 -18.78 0.81
N GLU A 90 14.49 -17.87 1.59
CA GLU A 90 13.02 -17.75 1.70
C GLU A 90 12.34 -17.33 0.38
N ILE A 91 13.05 -16.61 -0.49
CA ILE A 91 12.49 -16.04 -1.73
C ILE A 91 12.77 -16.92 -2.95
N PHE A 92 14.01 -17.39 -3.11
CA PHE A 92 14.48 -18.09 -4.31
C PHE A 92 14.63 -19.61 -4.11
N GLY A 93 14.57 -20.11 -2.87
CA GLY A 93 14.82 -21.52 -2.54
C GLY A 93 16.30 -21.89 -2.55
N ASP A 94 16.63 -23.11 -2.07
CA ASP A 94 17.98 -23.65 -2.13
C ASP A 94 18.30 -24.09 -3.58
N THR A 95 19.05 -23.28 -4.32
CA THR A 95 19.49 -23.57 -5.71
C THR A 95 20.50 -24.72 -5.83
N ALA A 96 20.65 -25.56 -4.79
CA ALA A 96 21.57 -26.69 -4.77
C ALA A 96 21.15 -27.89 -5.65
N SER A 97 19.94 -27.89 -6.24
CA SER A 97 19.44 -29.03 -7.04
C SER A 97 19.59 -28.92 -8.56
N ASP A 98 19.93 -27.76 -9.14
CA ASP A 98 19.82 -27.56 -10.59
C ASP A 98 21.14 -27.58 -11.38
N ILE A 99 22.26 -28.01 -10.77
CA ILE A 99 23.56 -28.14 -11.47
C ILE A 99 23.76 -29.53 -12.12
N LYS A 100 22.82 -30.49 -11.98
CA LYS A 100 23.03 -31.86 -12.48
C LYS A 100 22.13 -32.23 -13.67
N GLY A 101 22.68 -32.02 -14.87
CA GLY A 101 22.22 -32.59 -16.15
C GLY A 101 21.82 -31.48 -17.13
N ASP A 102 22.46 -31.25 -18.28
CA ASP A 102 23.20 -32.18 -19.13
C ASP A 102 24.32 -31.45 -19.88
N MET A 103 25.55 -31.89 -19.65
CA MET A 103 26.53 -31.96 -20.73
C MET A 103 26.20 -33.22 -21.53
N ASN A 104 25.72 -33.05 -22.75
CA ASN A 104 26.05 -34.01 -23.81
C ASN A 104 26.14 -33.27 -25.14
N GLY A 105 27.34 -33.24 -25.70
CA GLY A 105 27.53 -32.90 -27.10
C GLY A 105 27.02 -34.03 -27.99
N ASP A 106 26.51 -33.68 -29.17
CA ASP A 106 26.82 -34.33 -30.44
C ASP A 106 25.98 -33.73 -31.58
N ARG A 107 26.71 -33.22 -32.59
CA ARG A 107 26.32 -32.69 -33.93
C ARG A 107 25.86 -31.24 -34.04
#